data_AF-A0AAN6R789-F1
#
_entry.id   AF-A0AAN6R789-F1
#
_cell.length_a   1.000
_cell.length_b   1.000
_cell.length_c   1.000
_cell.angle_alpha   90.00
_cell.angle_beta   90.00
_cell.angle_gamma   90.00
#
_symmetry.space_group_name_H-M   'P 1'
#
loop_
_entity.id
_entity.type
_entity.pdbx_description
1 polymer ?
#
loop_
_entity_poly.entity_id
_entity_poly.type
_entity_poly.pdbx_seq_one_letter_code
_entity_poly.pdbx_strand_id
1 'polypeptide(L)'
;MHLINSLSLFGLLAASLTEATPLERAKFKARLTSVPRLGDGIDVNDPLRGGKLVPRPDLPRSSGAFSNAFQLMNYVTTGLFKETIFNKYFNPGDRDLVMSLFNRLLGDDQVSGAPALRNILVKAGPDDPSNPAPAELEGYDDPDPHLILTEDAWVYPDRDEIENACEEWEEEGMTQDMYLLGSILLHEYMHWDWFLGSLHHGQIIDQPNGYGWENARNLDKNLAKYNADSYGWYATENLWASLCGKPDGYD
;
A
#
# COMPACT_ATOMS: atom_id res chain seq x y z
N MET A 1 -21.71 -15.91 -59.30
CA MET A 1 -20.60 -15.30 -58.53
C MET A 1 -21.23 -14.50 -57.40
N HIS A 2 -21.37 -15.12 -56.23
CA HIS A 2 -21.98 -14.51 -55.05
C HIS A 2 -20.88 -14.02 -54.10
N LEU A 3 -20.92 -12.74 -53.77
CA LEU A 3 -20.13 -12.12 -52.69
C LEU A 3 -20.65 -12.61 -51.34
N ILE A 4 -19.74 -13.06 -50.48
CA ILE A 4 -20.02 -13.31 -49.06
C ILE A 4 -19.32 -12.23 -48.24
N ASN A 5 -20.14 -11.43 -47.54
CA ASN A 5 -19.75 -10.48 -46.51
C ASN A 5 -19.13 -11.23 -45.32
N SER A 6 -17.95 -10.80 -44.89
CA SER A 6 -17.36 -11.23 -43.61
C SER A 6 -17.54 -10.10 -42.60
N LEU A 7 -18.61 -10.18 -41.79
CA LEU A 7 -18.74 -9.39 -40.56
C LEU A 7 -17.75 -9.95 -39.53
N SER A 8 -16.87 -9.09 -39.01
CA SER A 8 -16.04 -9.39 -37.84
C SER A 8 -16.87 -9.17 -36.58
N LEU A 9 -17.09 -10.24 -35.82
CA LEU A 9 -17.76 -10.23 -34.53
C LEU A 9 -16.70 -9.99 -33.45
N PHE A 10 -16.65 -8.76 -32.92
CA PHE A 10 -15.89 -8.46 -31.69
C PHE A 10 -16.62 -9.10 -30.50
N GLY A 11 -16.05 -10.17 -29.95
CA GLY A 11 -16.48 -10.74 -28.68
C GLY A 11 -15.87 -9.95 -27.52
N LEU A 12 -16.71 -9.21 -26.80
CA LEU A 12 -16.39 -8.76 -25.44
C LEU A 12 -16.27 -10.00 -24.54
N LEU A 13 -15.08 -10.29 -24.03
CA LEU A 13 -14.94 -11.09 -22.81
C LEU A 13 -15.23 -10.18 -21.62
N ALA A 14 -16.48 -10.16 -21.17
CA ALA A 14 -16.78 -9.79 -19.79
C ALA A 14 -16.25 -10.91 -18.89
N ALA A 15 -15.20 -10.64 -18.12
CA ALA A 15 -14.73 -11.54 -17.09
C ALA A 15 -15.83 -11.63 -16.01
N SER A 16 -16.54 -12.75 -16.01
CA SER A 16 -17.49 -13.11 -14.95
C SER A 16 -16.73 -13.32 -13.64
N LEU A 17 -17.02 -12.49 -12.64
CA LEU A 17 -16.60 -12.70 -11.24
C LEU A 17 -17.32 -13.94 -10.69
N THR A 18 -16.73 -15.12 -10.89
CA THR A 18 -17.24 -16.34 -10.25
C THR A 18 -16.86 -16.35 -8.77
N GLU A 19 -17.84 -16.56 -7.89
CA GLU A 19 -17.65 -16.69 -6.45
C GLU A 19 -16.62 -17.79 -6.13
N ALA A 20 -15.58 -17.44 -5.37
CA ALA A 20 -14.53 -18.37 -4.98
C ALA A 20 -15.11 -19.61 -4.27
N THR A 21 -14.62 -20.79 -4.65
CA THR A 21 -15.03 -22.08 -4.08
C THR A 21 -14.65 -22.19 -2.60
N PRO A 22 -15.35 -23.00 -1.78
CA PRO A 22 -14.98 -23.21 -0.37
C PRO A 22 -13.52 -23.64 -0.14
N LEU A 23 -12.91 -24.34 -1.11
CA LEU A 23 -11.49 -24.71 -1.08
C LEU A 23 -10.57 -23.51 -1.34
N GLU A 24 -10.93 -22.61 -2.26
CA GLU A 24 -10.23 -21.33 -2.45
C GLU A 24 -10.43 -20.40 -1.25
N ARG A 25 -11.60 -20.43 -0.60
CA ARG A 25 -11.85 -19.72 0.66
C ARG A 25 -10.96 -20.24 1.79
N ALA A 26 -10.75 -21.55 1.89
CA ALA A 26 -9.87 -22.17 2.88
C ALA A 26 -8.38 -21.90 2.59
N LYS A 27 -7.97 -21.93 1.32
CA LYS A 27 -6.60 -21.56 0.90
C LYS A 27 -6.30 -20.08 1.13
N PHE A 28 -7.27 -19.18 0.95
CA PHE A 28 -7.10 -17.75 1.19
C PHE A 28 -7.07 -17.39 2.69
N LYS A 29 -7.93 -18.02 3.50
CA LYS A 29 -7.90 -17.86 4.98
C LYS A 29 -6.60 -18.40 5.60
N ALA A 30 -5.95 -19.34 4.93
CA ALA A 30 -4.62 -19.85 5.26
C ALA A 30 -3.45 -19.04 4.62
N ARG A 31 -3.72 -17.99 3.82
CA ARG A 31 -2.70 -17.21 3.11
C ARG A 31 -2.33 -15.89 3.77
N LEU A 32 -3.18 -15.28 4.59
CA LEU A 32 -2.81 -14.10 5.37
C LEU A 32 -1.96 -14.46 6.61
N THR A 33 -0.97 -15.34 6.46
CA THR A 33 -0.08 -15.79 7.55
C THR A 33 0.97 -14.77 7.94
N SER A 34 1.02 -13.65 7.22
CA SER A 34 2.04 -12.61 7.37
C SER A 34 1.46 -11.26 7.79
N VAL A 35 0.17 -11.18 8.15
CA VAL A 35 -0.38 -9.93 8.69
C VAL A 35 0.20 -9.64 10.08
N PRO A 36 0.46 -8.36 10.42
CA PRO A 36 0.83 -7.97 11.77
C PRO A 36 -0.14 -8.50 12.84
N ARG A 37 0.39 -8.73 14.04
CA ARG A 37 -0.43 -9.13 15.19
C ARG A 37 -1.15 -7.91 15.72
N LEU A 38 -2.43 -8.07 16.05
CA LEU A 38 -3.19 -7.04 16.76
C LEU A 38 -2.97 -7.21 18.26
N GLY A 39 -2.58 -6.12 18.91
CA GLY A 39 -2.36 -6.02 20.35
C GLY A 39 -3.50 -5.29 21.05
N ASP A 40 -3.21 -4.84 22.28
CA ASP A 40 -4.18 -4.17 23.12
C ASP A 40 -4.69 -2.87 22.47
N GLY A 41 -5.97 -2.56 22.71
CA GLY A 41 -6.62 -1.34 22.22
C GLY A 41 -7.16 -1.41 20.78
N ILE A 42 -6.91 -2.49 20.03
CA ILE A 42 -7.48 -2.70 18.70
C ILE A 42 -8.73 -3.58 18.79
N ASP A 43 -9.92 -2.98 18.67
CA ASP A 43 -11.17 -3.73 18.52
C ASP A 43 -11.51 -3.93 17.03
N VAL A 44 -11.37 -5.16 16.55
CA VAL A 44 -11.71 -5.51 15.16
C VAL A 44 -13.22 -5.48 14.85
N ASN A 45 -14.06 -5.35 15.87
CA ASN A 45 -15.51 -5.19 15.69
C ASN A 45 -15.91 -3.72 15.57
N ASP A 46 -15.01 -2.77 15.83
CA ASP A 46 -15.23 -1.36 15.56
C ASP A 46 -14.95 -1.07 14.08
N PRO A 47 -15.99 -0.86 13.25
CA PRO A 47 -15.82 -0.67 11.80
C PRO A 47 -15.11 0.64 11.44
N LEU A 48 -15.03 1.60 12.38
CA LEU A 48 -14.36 2.88 12.15
C LEU A 48 -12.87 2.84 12.51
N ARG A 49 -12.43 1.81 13.27
CA ARG A 49 -11.05 1.67 13.76
C ARG A 49 -10.47 0.31 13.44
N GLY A 50 -10.37 -0.59 14.42
CA GLY A 50 -9.70 -1.88 14.26
C GLY A 50 -10.30 -2.76 13.16
N GLY A 51 -11.60 -2.60 12.87
CA GLY A 51 -12.27 -3.24 11.75
C GLY A 51 -11.76 -2.83 10.37
N LYS A 52 -11.18 -1.62 10.23
CA LYS A 52 -10.51 -1.18 8.98
C LYS A 52 -9.18 -1.92 8.73
N LEU A 53 -8.54 -2.47 9.76
CA LEU A 53 -7.24 -3.14 9.57
C LEU A 53 -7.38 -4.50 8.86
N VAL A 54 -8.53 -5.16 9.03
CA VAL A 54 -8.76 -6.54 8.61
C VAL A 54 -9.87 -6.62 7.56
N PRO A 55 -9.96 -7.72 6.78
CA PRO A 55 -11.05 -7.89 5.82
C PRO A 55 -12.41 -7.83 6.50
N ARG A 56 -13.29 -6.95 5.99
CA ARG A 56 -14.65 -6.78 6.52
C ARG A 56 -15.64 -7.73 5.83
N PRO A 57 -16.69 -8.21 6.52
CA PRO A 57 -17.64 -9.18 5.96
C PRO A 57 -18.45 -8.67 4.77
N ASP A 58 -18.69 -7.35 4.71
CA ASP A 58 -19.49 -6.63 3.71
C ASP A 58 -18.67 -6.14 2.52
N LEU A 59 -17.34 -6.21 2.59
CA LEU A 59 -16.43 -5.80 1.53
C LEU A 59 -15.73 -6.99 0.86
N PRO A 60 -15.09 -6.80 -0.30
CA PRO A 60 -14.24 -7.82 -0.90
C PRO A 60 -13.23 -8.36 0.10
N ARG A 61 -12.83 -9.63 -0.02
CA ARG A 61 -11.85 -10.25 0.91
C ARG A 61 -10.44 -9.65 0.83
N SER A 62 -10.20 -8.84 -0.19
CA SER A 62 -9.01 -8.01 -0.37
C SER A 62 -9.10 -6.67 0.37
N SER A 63 -10.19 -6.41 1.10
CA SER A 63 -10.38 -5.20 1.90
C SER A 63 -9.55 -5.21 3.18
N GLY A 64 -9.47 -4.03 3.78
CA GLY A 64 -8.73 -3.75 4.99
C GLY A 64 -7.29 -3.32 4.74
N ALA A 65 -6.79 -2.48 5.63
CA ALA A 65 -5.52 -1.79 5.49
C ALA A 65 -4.32 -2.73 5.31
N PHE A 66 -4.25 -3.88 5.99
CA PHE A 66 -3.14 -4.83 5.78
C PHE A 66 -3.11 -5.36 4.35
N SER A 67 -4.27 -5.74 3.82
CA SER A 67 -4.39 -6.22 2.44
C SER A 67 -4.12 -5.09 1.44
N ASN A 68 -4.50 -3.86 1.77
CA ASN A 68 -4.21 -2.68 0.94
C ASN A 68 -2.71 -2.38 0.89
N ALA A 69 -1.99 -2.45 2.02
CA ALA A 69 -0.53 -2.33 2.06
C ALA A 69 0.16 -3.34 1.15
N PHE A 70 -0.29 -4.61 1.15
CA PHE A 70 0.27 -5.62 0.25
C PHE A 70 -0.06 -5.35 -1.21
N GLN A 71 -1.26 -4.86 -1.51
CA GLN A 71 -1.62 -4.49 -2.87
C GLN A 71 -0.80 -3.29 -3.39
N LEU A 72 -0.59 -2.26 -2.58
CA LEU A 72 0.27 -1.12 -2.92
C LEU A 72 1.65 -1.61 -3.40
N MET A 73 2.28 -2.50 -2.63
CA MET A 73 3.57 -3.08 -3.00
C MET A 73 3.47 -3.99 -4.24
N ASN A 74 2.42 -4.81 -4.34
CA ASN A 74 2.24 -5.74 -5.46
C ASN A 74 2.09 -5.02 -6.81
N TYR A 75 1.36 -3.90 -6.83
CA TYR A 75 1.22 -3.08 -8.04
C TYR A 75 2.58 -2.47 -8.46
N VAL A 76 3.47 -2.21 -7.52
CA VAL A 76 4.83 -1.77 -7.83
C VAL A 76 5.67 -2.92 -8.44
N THR A 77 5.60 -4.14 -7.89
CA THR A 77 6.54 -5.22 -8.23
C THR A 77 6.10 -6.14 -9.37
N THR A 78 4.81 -6.30 -9.66
CA THR A 78 4.28 -7.32 -10.59
C THR A 78 4.26 -6.93 -12.07
N GLY A 79 4.97 -5.88 -12.47
CA GLY A 79 5.05 -5.42 -13.86
C GLY A 79 4.03 -4.33 -14.23
N LEU A 80 3.26 -3.84 -13.25
CA LEU A 80 2.54 -2.57 -13.34
C LEU A 80 3.44 -1.38 -12.93
N PHE A 81 4.76 -1.59 -12.95
CA PHE A 81 5.75 -0.55 -12.78
C PHE A 81 5.61 0.54 -13.84
N LYS A 82 5.48 1.79 -13.39
CA LYS A 82 5.43 2.97 -14.25
C LYS A 82 6.66 3.83 -14.01
N GLU A 83 7.58 3.83 -14.98
CA GLU A 83 8.85 4.57 -14.90
C GLU A 83 8.64 6.07 -14.73
N THR A 84 7.63 6.62 -15.39
CA THR A 84 7.23 8.03 -15.30
C THR A 84 6.83 8.42 -13.89
N ILE A 85 6.06 7.57 -13.18
CA ILE A 85 5.70 7.78 -11.78
C ILE A 85 6.91 7.59 -10.87
N PHE A 86 7.69 6.53 -11.08
CA PHE A 86 8.89 6.27 -10.27
C PHE A 86 9.84 7.46 -10.25
N ASN A 87 10.08 8.08 -11.40
CA ASN A 87 10.97 9.24 -11.55
C ASN A 87 10.42 10.51 -10.86
N LYS A 88 9.13 10.57 -10.52
CA LYS A 88 8.59 11.65 -9.67
C LYS A 88 9.09 11.55 -8.24
N TYR A 89 9.43 10.37 -7.75
CA TYR A 89 9.81 10.13 -6.34
C TYR A 89 11.30 9.83 -6.17
N PHE A 90 11.91 9.03 -7.05
CA PHE A 90 13.27 8.52 -6.86
C PHE A 90 14.18 8.84 -8.05
N ASN A 91 15.51 8.70 -7.87
CA ASN A 91 16.41 8.68 -9.01
C ASN A 91 16.21 7.40 -9.81
N PRO A 92 16.30 7.42 -11.16
CA PRO A 92 16.26 6.22 -11.99
C PRO A 92 17.24 5.11 -11.54
N GLY A 93 18.42 5.52 -11.03
CA GLY A 93 19.45 4.60 -10.53
C GLY A 93 19.12 3.89 -9.22
N ASP A 94 18.13 4.36 -8.45
CA ASP A 94 17.70 3.74 -7.19
C ASP A 94 16.64 2.63 -7.41
N ARG A 95 16.25 2.36 -8.67
CA ARG A 95 15.18 1.42 -9.02
C ARG A 95 15.35 0.04 -8.40
N ASP A 96 16.51 -0.59 -8.58
CA ASP A 96 16.72 -1.97 -8.11
C ASP A 96 16.64 -2.07 -6.59
N LEU A 97 17.11 -1.04 -5.90
CA LEU A 97 17.03 -0.93 -4.44
C LEU A 97 15.58 -0.79 -3.97
N VAL A 98 14.83 0.16 -4.54
CA VAL A 98 13.42 0.39 -4.21
C VAL A 98 12.58 -0.87 -4.47
N MET A 99 12.79 -1.53 -5.61
CA MET A 99 12.12 -2.79 -5.93
C MET A 99 12.49 -3.90 -4.95
N SER A 100 13.76 -3.98 -4.54
CA SER A 100 14.21 -4.98 -3.58
C SER A 100 13.55 -4.80 -2.21
N LEU A 101 13.33 -3.56 -1.76
CA LEU A 101 12.63 -3.26 -0.52
C LEU A 101 11.16 -3.70 -0.58
N PHE A 102 10.43 -3.34 -1.63
CA PHE A 102 9.05 -3.80 -1.81
C PHE A 102 8.96 -5.33 -1.91
N ASN A 103 9.83 -5.96 -2.68
CA ASN A 103 9.88 -7.42 -2.80
C ASN A 103 10.19 -8.08 -1.45
N ARG A 104 11.07 -7.48 -0.63
CA ARG A 104 11.42 -7.98 0.70
C ARG A 104 10.23 -7.93 1.64
N LEU A 105 9.44 -6.86 1.62
CA LEU A 105 8.21 -6.73 2.42
C LEU A 105 7.08 -7.61 1.91
N LEU A 106 6.99 -7.88 0.62
CA LEU A 106 6.00 -8.79 0.04
C LEU A 106 6.32 -10.27 0.27
N GLY A 107 7.60 -10.63 0.36
CA GLY A 107 8.04 -12.02 0.51
C GLY A 107 7.90 -12.86 -0.77
N ASP A 108 8.16 -14.15 -0.66
CA ASP A 108 8.35 -15.04 -1.83
C ASP A 108 7.10 -15.21 -2.71
N ASP A 109 5.91 -15.14 -2.12
CA ASP A 109 4.65 -15.33 -2.86
C ASP A 109 4.14 -14.05 -3.53
N GLN A 110 4.78 -12.91 -3.23
CA GLN A 110 4.47 -11.59 -3.76
C GLN A 110 3.04 -11.11 -3.52
N VAL A 111 2.27 -11.73 -2.62
CA VAL A 111 0.84 -11.45 -2.45
C VAL A 111 0.47 -11.29 -0.98
N SER A 112 1.06 -12.09 -0.10
CA SER A 112 0.56 -12.23 1.26
C SER A 112 1.35 -11.43 2.29
N GLY A 113 2.42 -10.73 1.86
CA GLY A 113 3.39 -10.11 2.76
C GLY A 113 4.44 -11.11 3.25
N ALA A 114 5.59 -10.60 3.62
CA ALA A 114 6.70 -11.40 4.12
C ALA A 114 6.37 -11.94 5.51
N PRO A 115 6.69 -13.21 5.83
CA PRO A 115 6.38 -13.82 7.12
C PRO A 115 6.90 -13.04 8.34
N ALA A 116 7.93 -12.20 8.17
CA ALA A 116 8.45 -11.34 9.23
C ALA A 116 7.42 -10.32 9.71
N LEU A 117 6.54 -9.81 8.84
CA LEU A 117 5.55 -8.78 9.19
C LEU A 117 4.60 -9.20 10.32
N ARG A 118 4.41 -10.51 10.56
CA ARG A 118 3.66 -11.03 11.72
C ARG A 118 4.31 -10.72 13.07
N ASN A 119 5.59 -10.36 13.08
CA ASN A 119 6.30 -10.04 14.31
C ASN A 119 5.88 -8.65 14.83
N ILE A 120 5.50 -7.74 13.93
CA ILE A 120 4.98 -6.41 14.26
C ILE A 120 3.73 -6.57 15.12
N LEU A 121 3.72 -5.90 16.28
CA LEU A 121 2.55 -5.82 17.16
C LEU A 121 1.89 -4.45 17.00
N VAL A 122 0.67 -4.42 16.44
CA VAL A 122 -0.12 -3.21 16.23
C VAL A 122 -0.89 -2.86 17.49
N LYS A 123 -0.79 -1.62 17.96
CA LYS A 123 -1.50 -1.13 19.16
C LYS A 123 -2.21 0.19 18.86
N ALA A 124 -3.26 0.47 19.62
CA ALA A 124 -3.82 1.82 19.64
C ALA A 124 -2.87 2.74 20.45
N GLY A 125 -2.53 3.88 19.87
CA GLY A 125 -1.81 4.96 20.52
C GLY A 125 -2.75 5.85 21.35
N PRO A 126 -2.18 6.74 22.18
CA PRO A 126 -2.97 7.77 22.82
C PRO A 126 -3.50 8.78 21.80
N ASP A 127 -4.65 9.38 22.11
CA ASP A 127 -5.12 10.61 21.46
C ASP A 127 -4.27 11.78 21.98
N ASP A 128 -3.17 12.08 21.30
CA ASP A 128 -2.27 13.18 21.63
C ASP A 128 -2.30 14.25 20.54
N PRO A 129 -3.08 15.34 20.72
CA PRO A 129 -3.16 16.41 19.72
C PRO A 129 -1.85 17.17 19.54
N SER A 130 -0.82 16.94 20.38
CA SER A 130 0.51 17.53 20.22
C SER A 130 1.41 16.74 19.27
N ASN A 131 1.04 15.51 18.92
CA ASN A 131 1.72 14.68 17.92
C ASN A 131 0.71 14.25 16.83
N PRO A 132 0.59 15.00 15.72
CA PRO A 132 -0.39 14.71 14.67
C PRO A 132 0.03 13.57 13.73
N ALA A 133 1.07 12.80 14.08
CA ALA A 133 1.48 11.65 13.28
C ALA A 133 0.39 10.57 13.34
N PRO A 134 -0.09 10.04 12.20
CA PRO A 134 -1.12 9.00 12.20
C PRO A 134 -0.59 7.67 12.77
N ALA A 135 0.71 7.41 12.64
CA ALA A 135 1.34 6.21 13.15
C ALA A 135 2.80 6.44 13.53
N GLU A 136 3.36 5.48 14.26
CA GLU A 136 4.79 5.40 14.58
C GLU A 136 5.20 3.93 14.73
N LEU A 137 6.38 3.57 14.19
CA LEU A 137 7.02 2.29 14.44
C LEU A 137 8.11 2.42 15.54
N GLU A 138 7.78 1.95 16.74
CA GLU A 138 8.74 1.80 17.84
C GLU A 138 9.55 0.50 17.70
N GLY A 139 10.82 0.52 18.11
CA GLY A 139 11.70 -0.66 18.06
C GLY A 139 12.06 -1.05 16.62
N TYR A 140 12.26 -0.08 15.74
CA TYR A 140 12.55 -0.33 14.32
C TYR A 140 13.83 -1.15 14.06
N ASP A 141 14.74 -1.22 15.04
CA ASP A 141 15.96 -2.03 15.02
C ASP A 141 15.79 -3.40 15.73
N ASP A 142 14.58 -3.71 16.20
CA ASP A 142 14.21 -4.97 16.84
C ASP A 142 13.49 -5.94 15.88
N PRO A 143 13.58 -7.26 16.13
CA PRO A 143 12.85 -8.28 15.35
C PRO A 143 11.33 -8.30 15.59
N ASP A 144 10.84 -7.60 16.61
CA ASP A 144 9.45 -7.57 17.07
C ASP A 144 8.99 -6.13 17.42
N PRO A 145 8.97 -5.22 16.44
CA PRO A 145 8.63 -3.82 16.66
C PRO A 145 7.15 -3.63 17.03
N HIS A 146 6.82 -2.46 17.57
CA HIS A 146 5.45 -2.05 17.82
C HIS A 146 5.03 -0.98 16.83
N LEU A 147 3.91 -1.20 16.13
CA LEU A 147 3.30 -0.18 15.28
C LEU A 147 2.14 0.45 16.07
N ILE A 148 2.30 1.72 16.40
CA ILE A 148 1.33 2.49 17.17
C ILE A 148 0.47 3.29 16.20
N LEU A 149 -0.85 3.13 16.24
CA LEU A 149 -1.80 3.90 15.43
C LEU A 149 -2.50 4.93 16.31
N THR A 150 -2.35 6.22 16.00
CA THR A 150 -3.02 7.31 16.73
C THR A 150 -4.46 7.48 16.24
N GLU A 151 -5.21 8.41 16.83
CA GLU A 151 -6.56 8.71 16.36
C GLU A 151 -6.59 9.24 14.92
N ASP A 152 -5.53 9.92 14.49
CA ASP A 152 -5.40 10.48 13.15
C ASP A 152 -5.24 9.39 12.07
N ALA A 153 -4.80 8.16 12.41
CA ALA A 153 -4.80 7.06 11.43
C ALA A 153 -6.21 6.73 10.92
N TRP A 154 -7.22 6.84 11.78
CA TRP A 154 -8.55 6.30 11.47
C TRP A 154 -9.36 7.19 10.52
N VAL A 155 -8.92 8.42 10.27
CA VAL A 155 -9.52 9.30 9.25
C VAL A 155 -9.21 8.80 7.84
N TYR A 156 -8.12 8.05 7.67
CA TYR A 156 -7.73 7.54 6.36
C TYR A 156 -8.67 6.40 5.93
N PRO A 157 -9.10 6.40 4.66
CA PRO A 157 -9.99 5.37 4.16
C PRO A 157 -9.24 4.07 3.89
N ASP A 158 -9.99 2.97 3.86
CA ASP A 158 -9.59 1.80 3.08
C ASP A 158 -9.81 2.10 1.58
N ARG A 159 -9.02 1.49 0.71
CA ARG A 159 -9.17 1.66 -0.75
C ARG A 159 -10.60 1.41 -1.23
N ASP A 160 -11.21 0.36 -0.69
CA ASP A 160 -12.53 -0.12 -1.11
C ASP A 160 -13.68 0.76 -0.56
N GLU A 161 -13.38 1.79 0.24
CA GLU A 161 -14.35 2.81 0.72
C GLU A 161 -14.48 4.01 -0.22
N ILE A 162 -13.56 4.18 -1.17
CA ILE A 162 -13.55 5.33 -2.08
C ILE A 162 -14.35 5.00 -3.32
N GLU A 163 -15.59 5.47 -3.37
CA GLU A 163 -16.46 5.35 -4.53
C GLU A 163 -16.02 6.33 -5.63
N ASN A 164 -16.00 5.89 -6.90
CA ASN A 164 -15.67 6.73 -8.06
C ASN A 164 -14.32 7.46 -8.00
N ALA A 165 -13.35 6.92 -7.24
CA ALA A 165 -11.99 7.44 -7.08
C ALA A 165 -11.35 7.98 -8.39
N CYS A 166 -11.50 7.24 -9.50
CA CYS A 166 -10.91 7.63 -10.78
C CYS A 166 -11.58 8.85 -11.44
N GLU A 167 -12.88 9.07 -11.21
CA GLU A 167 -13.62 10.22 -11.73
C GLU A 167 -13.31 11.46 -10.90
N GLU A 168 -13.26 11.32 -9.58
CA GLU A 168 -12.94 12.39 -8.63
C GLU A 168 -11.56 13.01 -8.91
N TRP A 169 -10.54 12.16 -9.04
CA TRP A 169 -9.15 12.64 -9.20
C TRP A 169 -8.74 12.87 -10.66
N GLU A 170 -9.65 12.71 -11.62
CA GLU A 170 -9.36 13.04 -13.01
C GLU A 170 -9.09 14.53 -13.19
N GLU A 171 -9.83 15.38 -12.48
CA GLU A 171 -9.66 16.84 -12.54
C GLU A 171 -8.73 17.38 -11.46
N GLU A 172 -8.74 16.78 -10.27
CA GLU A 172 -7.97 17.27 -9.11
C GLU A 172 -6.47 16.98 -9.22
N GLY A 173 -6.09 15.90 -9.91
CA GLY A 173 -4.70 15.43 -9.94
C GLY A 173 -4.30 14.72 -8.65
N MET A 174 -3.01 14.76 -8.32
CA MET A 174 -2.52 14.13 -7.09
C MET A 174 -3.03 14.90 -5.87
N THR A 175 -3.66 14.20 -4.92
CA THR A 175 -4.22 14.81 -3.69
C THR A 175 -3.91 13.98 -2.45
N GLN A 176 -3.99 14.62 -1.28
CA GLN A 176 -3.84 13.96 0.02
C GLN A 176 -4.89 12.85 0.21
N ASP A 177 -6.09 13.02 -0.35
CA ASP A 177 -7.22 12.10 -0.21
C ASP A 177 -7.00 10.73 -0.88
N MET A 178 -5.98 10.64 -1.76
CA MET A 178 -5.57 9.37 -2.35
C MET A 178 -4.83 8.47 -1.35
N TYR A 179 -4.32 9.01 -0.24
CA TYR A 179 -3.57 8.26 0.77
C TYR A 179 -4.49 7.35 1.58
N LEU A 180 -4.06 6.11 1.77
CA LEU A 180 -4.86 5.08 2.42
C LEU A 180 -4.33 4.77 3.81
N LEU A 181 -5.16 4.16 4.65
CA LEU A 181 -4.66 3.55 5.88
C LEU A 181 -3.60 2.47 5.56
N GLY A 182 -3.76 1.73 4.46
CA GLY A 182 -2.73 0.83 3.95
C GLY A 182 -1.42 1.53 3.53
N SER A 183 -1.49 2.78 3.08
CA SER A 183 -0.31 3.59 2.74
C SER A 183 0.45 4.02 3.99
N ILE A 184 -0.26 4.38 5.07
CA ILE A 184 0.34 4.62 6.40
C ILE A 184 1.07 3.37 6.90
N LEU A 185 0.43 2.21 6.84
CA LEU A 185 1.08 0.98 7.27
C LEU A 185 2.34 0.67 6.46
N LEU A 186 2.29 0.88 5.14
CA LEU A 186 3.45 0.71 4.27
C LEU A 186 4.57 1.69 4.61
N HIS A 187 4.25 2.95 4.88
CA HIS A 187 5.20 3.96 5.36
C HIS A 187 5.91 3.45 6.62
N GLU A 188 5.17 3.00 7.63
CA GLU A 188 5.77 2.49 8.87
C GLU A 188 6.62 1.24 8.64
N TYR A 189 6.23 0.33 7.74
CA TYR A 189 7.04 -0.85 7.43
C TYR A 189 8.40 -0.48 6.84
N MET A 190 8.51 0.66 6.15
CA MET A 190 9.79 1.12 5.59
C MET A 190 10.78 1.54 6.68
N HIS A 191 10.31 1.96 7.85
CA HIS A 191 11.20 2.27 8.98
C HIS A 191 11.90 1.04 9.57
N TRP A 192 11.42 -0.18 9.30
CA TRP A 192 11.87 -1.41 9.98
C TRP A 192 13.30 -1.85 9.57
N ASP A 193 14.31 -1.14 10.07
CA ASP A 193 15.73 -1.29 9.78
C ASP A 193 16.26 -2.69 10.08
N TRP A 194 15.78 -3.35 11.13
CA TRP A 194 16.16 -4.74 11.40
C TRP A 194 15.89 -5.67 10.21
N PHE A 195 14.77 -5.44 9.52
CA PHE A 195 14.33 -6.29 8.41
C PHE A 195 14.84 -5.81 7.04
N LEU A 196 14.99 -4.50 6.86
CA LEU A 196 15.29 -3.85 5.58
C LEU A 196 16.73 -3.32 5.48
N GLY A 197 17.40 -3.02 6.59
CA GLY A 197 18.69 -2.33 6.64
C GLY A 197 19.81 -3.05 5.89
N SER A 198 19.75 -4.37 5.79
CA SER A 198 20.70 -5.17 4.98
C SER A 198 20.63 -4.90 3.48
N LEU A 199 19.52 -4.39 2.97
CA LEU A 199 19.34 -4.02 1.55
C LEU A 199 19.74 -2.57 1.30
N HIS A 200 19.38 -1.68 2.23
CA HIS A 200 19.49 -0.24 2.04
C HIS A 200 20.81 0.36 2.54
N HIS A 201 21.54 -0.35 3.39
CA HIS A 201 22.79 0.11 4.02
C HIS A 201 22.66 1.47 4.72
N GLY A 202 21.48 1.74 5.27
CA GLY A 202 21.12 2.95 6.00
C GLY A 202 19.63 2.94 6.38
N GLN A 203 19.26 3.77 7.35
CA GLN A 203 17.89 3.85 7.84
C GLN A 203 17.01 4.63 6.85
N ILE A 204 15.79 4.13 6.63
CA ILE A 204 14.73 4.91 6.00
C ILE A 204 14.01 5.62 7.14
N ILE A 205 14.00 6.95 7.08
CA ILE A 205 13.44 7.82 8.12
C ILE A 205 12.39 8.73 7.49
N ASP A 206 11.79 9.57 8.31
CA ASP A 206 11.05 10.71 7.81
C ASP A 206 12.00 11.87 7.54
N GLN A 207 12.21 12.16 6.26
CA GLN A 207 13.06 13.28 5.90
C GLN A 207 12.37 14.60 6.26
N PRO A 208 13.08 15.55 6.87
CA PRO A 208 12.58 16.91 6.99
C PRO A 208 12.26 17.48 5.60
N ASN A 209 11.02 17.93 5.39
CA ASN A 209 10.46 18.33 4.09
C ASN A 209 10.22 17.17 3.10
N GLY A 210 10.06 15.94 3.60
CA GLY A 210 9.66 14.76 2.82
C GLY A 210 8.21 14.34 3.01
N TYR A 211 7.47 15.02 3.90
CA TYR A 211 6.10 14.66 4.30
C TYR A 211 5.03 15.15 3.33
N GLY A 212 4.14 14.26 2.89
CA GLY A 212 3.09 14.51 1.91
C GLY A 212 3.59 14.36 0.47
N TRP A 213 2.66 14.17 -0.46
CA TRP A 213 2.99 13.82 -1.84
C TRP A 213 3.83 14.89 -2.55
N GLU A 214 3.51 16.19 -2.35
CA GLU A 214 4.24 17.30 -2.98
C GLU A 214 5.70 17.32 -2.54
N ASN A 215 5.91 17.23 -1.23
CA ASN A 215 7.24 17.26 -0.63
C ASN A 215 8.02 15.99 -0.96
N ALA A 216 7.40 14.81 -0.93
CA ALA A 216 8.02 13.56 -1.36
C ALA A 216 8.48 13.61 -2.83
N ARG A 217 7.72 14.28 -3.72
CA ARG A 217 8.11 14.52 -5.12
C ARG A 217 9.21 15.57 -5.25
N ASN A 218 9.21 16.61 -4.44
CA ASN A 218 10.16 17.72 -4.50
C ASN A 218 11.45 17.50 -3.68
N LEU A 219 11.49 16.45 -2.86
CA LEU A 219 12.64 16.08 -2.05
C LEU A 219 13.86 15.80 -2.94
N ASP A 220 15.04 16.19 -2.46
CA ASP A 220 16.30 15.80 -3.10
C ASP A 220 16.31 14.29 -3.31
N LYS A 221 16.46 13.86 -4.56
CA LYS A 221 16.37 12.45 -4.93
C LYS A 221 17.43 11.59 -4.25
N ASN A 222 18.57 12.16 -3.84
CA ASN A 222 19.56 11.46 -3.02
C ASN A 222 19.05 11.14 -1.61
N LEU A 223 18.12 11.95 -1.09
CA LEU A 223 17.45 11.75 0.19
C LEU A 223 16.17 10.92 0.06
N ALA A 224 15.50 10.95 -1.11
CA ALA A 224 14.22 10.27 -1.31
C ALA A 224 14.24 8.77 -1.02
N LYS A 225 15.34 8.06 -1.35
CA LYS A 225 15.48 6.64 -0.97
C LYS A 225 15.55 6.41 0.55
N TYR A 226 15.94 7.41 1.32
CA TYR A 226 15.96 7.41 2.78
C TYR A 226 14.70 8.05 3.39
N ASN A 227 13.63 8.26 2.61
CA ASN A 227 12.37 8.87 3.06
C ASN A 227 11.21 7.87 2.99
N ALA A 228 10.59 7.52 4.11
CA ALA A 228 9.48 6.57 4.14
C ALA A 228 8.29 7.03 3.28
N ASP A 229 7.96 8.31 3.33
CA ASP A 229 6.86 8.90 2.56
C ASP A 229 7.08 8.83 1.04
N SER A 230 8.32 8.85 0.56
CA SER A 230 8.61 8.67 -0.87
C SER A 230 8.18 7.29 -1.35
N TYR A 231 8.27 6.25 -0.51
CA TYR A 231 7.77 4.91 -0.84
C TYR A 231 6.26 4.82 -0.74
N GLY A 232 5.68 5.37 0.33
CA GLY A 232 4.24 5.39 0.56
C GLY A 232 3.51 6.07 -0.60
N TRP A 233 3.92 7.28 -0.96
CA TRP A 233 3.31 8.05 -2.05
C TRP A 233 3.57 7.47 -3.43
N TYR A 234 4.77 6.96 -3.69
CA TYR A 234 5.05 6.25 -4.94
C TYR A 234 4.11 5.06 -5.13
N ALA A 235 3.95 4.22 -4.10
CA ALA A 235 3.08 3.05 -4.19
C ALA A 235 1.61 3.45 -4.32
N THR A 236 1.16 4.48 -3.59
CA THR A 236 -0.19 5.06 -3.71
C THR A 236 -0.48 5.53 -5.12
N GLU A 237 0.38 6.38 -5.68
CA GLU A 237 0.16 6.89 -7.04
C GLU A 237 0.21 5.76 -8.07
N ASN A 238 1.15 4.82 -7.94
CA ASN A 238 1.26 3.70 -8.86
C ASN A 238 0.04 2.77 -8.83
N LEU A 239 -0.54 2.54 -7.65
CA LEU A 239 -1.80 1.80 -7.49
C LEU A 239 -2.94 2.49 -8.25
N TRP A 240 -3.21 3.76 -7.91
CA TRP A 240 -4.34 4.50 -8.48
C TRP A 240 -4.17 4.73 -9.98
N ALA A 241 -2.98 5.08 -10.42
CA ALA A 241 -2.63 5.21 -11.83
C ALA A 241 -2.89 3.92 -12.61
N SER A 242 -2.65 2.76 -11.99
CA SER A 242 -2.91 1.46 -12.62
C SER A 242 -4.41 1.14 -12.67
N LEU A 243 -5.13 1.39 -11.58
CA LEU A 243 -6.58 1.16 -11.50
C LEU A 243 -7.37 2.08 -12.43
N CYS A 244 -6.95 3.34 -12.54
CA CYS A 244 -7.63 4.39 -13.30
C CYS A 244 -7.10 4.57 -14.73
N GLY A 245 -6.14 3.75 -15.16
CA GLY A 245 -5.60 3.79 -16.52
C GLY A 245 -4.84 5.08 -16.86
N LYS A 246 -4.15 5.69 -15.89
CA LYS A 246 -3.31 6.89 -16.05
C LYS A 246 -1.83 6.46 -16.12
N PRO A 247 -1.27 6.12 -17.30
CA PRO A 247 0.06 5.51 -17.39
C PRO A 247 1.20 6.39 -16.87
N ASP A 248 1.01 7.71 -16.88
CA ASP A 248 1.99 8.71 -16.42
C ASP A 248 1.73 9.20 -14.99
N GLY A 249 0.76 8.58 -14.31
CA GLY A 249 0.31 8.98 -12.98
C GLY A 249 -0.58 10.22 -13.02
N TYR A 250 -0.62 10.93 -11.90
CA TYR A 250 -1.40 12.15 -11.73
C TYR A 250 -0.44 13.34 -11.70
N ASP A 251 -0.86 14.45 -12.31
CA ASP A 251 -0.08 15.70 -12.23
C ASP A 251 0.00 16.21 -10.78
#